data_AF-A0A527HQK2-F1
#
_entry.id   AF-A0A527HQK2-F1
#
_cell.length_a   1.000
_cell.length_b   1.000
_cell.length_c   1.000
_cell.angle_alpha   90.00
_cell.angle_beta   90.00
_cell.angle_gamma   90.00
#
_symmetry.space_group_name_H-M   'P 1'
#
loop_
_entity.id
_entity.type
_entity.pdbx_description
1 polymer ?
#
loop_
_entity_poly.entity_id
_entity_poly.type
_entity_poly.pdbx_seq_one_letter_code
_entity_poly.pdbx_strand_id
1 'polypeptide(L)'
;MQVRTKLQHSWATAVEAVGLFRGQDLKHGEGDQDWLRLFQLMSAEFAHVEQCPVHVSIPDHNDRVRELRDLNKRIDAIGILKRIKDTTRCQENFIKQAEETRYYLLQYGKDNILTIDHFRSIISGARKLKEIEQKIELRGSEVKAVLVEVDKKEKLAEMYPNYFGDVYLFARNLKSICSGKAATEYS
;
A
#
# COMPACT_ATOMS: atom_id res chain seq x y z
N MET A 1 6.09 -14.60 -13.98
CA MET A 1 6.72 -14.35 -12.66
C MET A 1 7.26 -12.92 -12.67
N GLN A 2 6.72 -12.02 -11.86
CA GLN A 2 7.29 -10.67 -11.69
C GLN A 2 8.29 -10.73 -10.55
N VAL A 3 9.57 -10.43 -10.81
CA VAL A 3 10.60 -10.27 -9.77
C VAL A 3 10.65 -8.78 -9.44
N ARG A 4 10.44 -8.41 -8.18
CA ARG A 4 10.54 -7.03 -7.69
C ARG A 4 11.58 -6.95 -6.59
N THR A 5 12.35 -5.88 -6.58
CA THR A 5 13.23 -5.55 -5.44
C THR A 5 12.41 -5.15 -4.22
N LYS A 6 13.06 -5.05 -3.06
CA LYS A 6 12.39 -4.61 -1.82
C LYS A 6 11.91 -3.16 -1.92
N LEU A 7 12.67 -2.26 -2.54
CA LEU A 7 12.27 -0.85 -2.66
C LEU A 7 11.13 -0.68 -3.68
N GLN A 8 11.15 -1.40 -4.81
CA GLN A 8 10.03 -1.39 -5.76
C GLN A 8 8.75 -1.92 -5.13
N HIS A 9 8.85 -3.02 -4.36
CA HIS A 9 7.72 -3.54 -3.61
C HIS A 9 7.22 -2.50 -2.59
N SER A 10 8.12 -1.95 -1.78
CA SER A 10 7.77 -0.92 -0.78
C SER A 10 7.15 0.33 -1.38
N TRP A 11 7.59 0.75 -2.57
CA TRP A 11 7.01 1.87 -3.30
C TRP A 11 5.57 1.56 -3.71
N ALA A 12 5.33 0.40 -4.35
CA ALA A 12 4.01 -0.01 -4.79
C ALA A 12 3.02 -0.13 -3.62
N THR A 13 3.48 -0.73 -2.52
CA THR A 13 2.70 -0.86 -1.28
C THR A 13 2.33 0.50 -0.69
N ALA A 14 3.26 1.47 -0.68
CA ALA A 14 2.98 2.81 -0.19
C ALA A 14 2.00 3.59 -1.07
N VAL A 15 2.12 3.49 -2.41
CA VAL A 15 1.17 4.10 -3.36
C VAL A 15 -0.24 3.57 -3.13
N GLU A 16 -0.38 2.25 -3.02
CA GLU A 16 -1.69 1.61 -2.82
C GLU A 16 -2.27 1.93 -1.43
N ALA A 17 -1.46 1.88 -0.38
CA ALA A 17 -1.92 2.16 0.99
C ALA A 17 -2.34 3.63 1.18
N VAL A 18 -1.59 4.59 0.61
CA VAL A 18 -1.99 6.01 0.64
C VAL A 18 -3.23 6.25 -0.22
N GLY A 19 -3.32 5.62 -1.39
CA GLY A 19 -4.52 5.67 -2.23
C GLY A 19 -5.75 5.11 -1.51
N LEU A 20 -5.62 3.97 -0.83
CA LEU A 20 -6.65 3.39 0.03
C LEU A 20 -7.07 4.34 1.15
N PHE A 21 -6.12 4.85 1.92
CA PHE A 21 -6.36 5.74 3.06
C PHE A 21 -7.03 7.06 2.66
N ARG A 22 -6.76 7.55 1.45
CA ARG A 22 -7.30 8.82 0.93
C ARG A 22 -8.53 8.64 0.03
N GLY A 23 -8.93 7.41 -0.29
CA GLY A 23 -9.97 7.15 -1.29
C GLY A 23 -9.59 7.64 -2.71
N GLN A 24 -8.30 7.59 -3.07
CA GLN A 24 -7.75 8.08 -4.34
C GLN A 24 -7.14 6.95 -5.17
N ASP A 25 -7.14 7.09 -6.50
CA ASP A 25 -6.52 6.13 -7.42
C ASP A 25 -5.12 6.57 -7.90
N LEU A 26 -4.23 6.77 -6.92
CA LEU A 26 -2.86 7.25 -7.16
C LEU A 26 -2.04 6.31 -8.06
N LYS A 27 -2.42 5.03 -8.14
CA LYS A 27 -1.76 4.02 -8.98
C LYS A 27 -1.95 4.28 -10.47
N HIS A 28 -3.11 4.81 -10.87
CA HIS A 28 -3.40 5.18 -12.26
C HIS A 28 -3.08 6.66 -12.56
N GLY A 29 -2.39 7.34 -11.64
CA GLY A 29 -2.02 8.74 -11.80
C GLY A 29 -3.16 9.72 -11.50
N GLU A 30 -4.23 9.25 -10.87
CA GLU A 30 -5.39 10.07 -10.51
C GLU A 30 -5.33 10.46 -9.03
N GLY A 31 -5.63 11.73 -8.73
CA GLY A 31 -5.72 12.24 -7.36
C GLY A 31 -4.77 13.41 -7.07
N ASP A 32 -4.32 13.46 -5.82
CA ASP A 32 -3.56 14.57 -5.27
C ASP A 32 -2.18 14.71 -5.94
N GLN A 33 -1.96 15.86 -6.60
CA GLN A 33 -0.76 16.10 -7.41
C GLN A 33 0.52 16.15 -6.57
N ASP A 34 0.45 16.61 -5.32
CA ASP A 34 1.62 16.61 -4.44
C ASP A 34 2.01 15.17 -4.06
N TRP A 35 1.03 14.28 -3.86
CA TRP A 35 1.31 12.86 -3.63
C TRP A 35 1.91 12.17 -4.86
N LEU A 36 1.34 12.40 -6.05
CA LEU A 36 1.87 11.84 -7.29
C LEU A 36 3.31 12.29 -7.53
N ARG A 37 3.60 13.58 -7.30
CA ARG A 37 4.96 14.13 -7.42
C ARG A 37 5.89 13.53 -6.37
N LEU A 38 5.44 13.38 -5.12
CA LEU A 38 6.24 12.73 -4.08
C LEU A 38 6.60 11.29 -4.47
N PHE A 39 5.66 10.51 -4.98
CA PHE A 39 5.92 9.14 -5.42
C PHE A 39 6.87 9.08 -6.61
N GLN A 40 6.75 10.00 -7.56
CA GLN A 40 7.68 10.12 -8.70
C GLN A 40 9.12 10.45 -8.25
N LEU A 41 9.29 11.35 -7.29
CA LEU A 41 10.62 11.70 -6.77
C LEU A 41 11.22 10.55 -5.94
N MET A 42 10.40 9.88 -5.14
CA MET A 42 10.82 8.71 -4.37
C MET A 42 11.24 7.53 -5.25
N SER A 43 10.56 7.29 -6.38
CA SER A 43 10.96 6.23 -7.31
C SER A 43 12.33 6.50 -7.92
N ALA A 44 12.66 7.77 -8.20
CA ALA A 44 14.00 8.14 -8.67
C ALA A 44 15.10 7.93 -7.62
N GLU A 45 14.81 8.21 -6.34
CA GLU A 45 15.74 7.92 -5.24
C GLU A 45 15.97 6.41 -5.07
N PHE A 46 14.92 5.60 -5.23
CA PHE A 46 15.05 4.13 -5.21
C PHE A 46 15.82 3.60 -6.42
N ALA A 47 15.54 4.11 -7.61
CA ALA A 47 16.28 3.76 -8.82
C ALA A 47 17.77 4.07 -8.67
N HIS A 48 18.13 5.19 -8.02
CA HIS A 48 19.54 5.51 -7.74
C HIS A 48 20.22 4.46 -6.85
N VAL A 49 19.55 4.01 -5.78
CA VAL A 49 20.06 2.95 -4.88
C VAL A 49 20.19 1.62 -5.62
N GLU A 50 19.23 1.30 -6.47
CA GLU A 50 19.20 0.07 -7.28
C GLU A 50 20.09 0.13 -8.53
N GLN A 51 20.86 1.22 -8.72
CA GLN A 51 21.69 1.45 -9.90
C GLN A 51 20.90 1.37 -11.22
N CYS A 52 19.62 1.72 -11.18
CA CYS A 52 18.73 1.79 -12.32
C CYS A 52 18.76 3.19 -12.96
N PRO A 53 18.53 3.28 -14.28
CA PRO A 53 18.45 4.58 -14.96
C PRO A 53 17.24 5.38 -14.47
N VAL A 54 17.46 6.68 -14.25
CA VAL A 54 16.42 7.64 -13.89
C VAL A 54 16.03 8.43 -15.15
N HIS A 55 14.75 8.72 -15.31
CA HIS A 55 14.25 9.48 -16.45
C HIS A 55 14.83 10.91 -16.48
N VAL A 56 15.16 11.42 -17.68
CA VAL A 56 15.86 12.71 -17.86
C VAL A 56 15.09 13.93 -17.33
N SER A 57 13.77 13.85 -17.24
CA SER A 57 12.91 14.93 -16.71
C SER A 57 12.93 15.05 -15.18
N ILE A 58 13.61 14.15 -14.49
CA ILE A 58 13.71 14.15 -13.04
C ILE A 58 14.88 15.04 -12.60
N PRO A 59 14.69 15.94 -11.62
CA PRO A 59 15.78 16.80 -11.11
C PRO A 59 16.97 16.00 -10.58
N ASP A 60 18.11 16.66 -10.36
CA ASP A 60 19.25 16.05 -9.69
C ASP A 60 18.94 15.71 -8.22
N HIS A 61 19.83 14.94 -7.57
CA HIS A 61 19.60 14.48 -6.21
C HIS A 61 19.35 15.61 -5.19
N ASN A 62 20.09 16.72 -5.27
CA ASN A 62 19.96 17.80 -4.28
C ASN A 62 18.63 18.52 -4.43
N ASP A 63 18.20 18.77 -5.67
CA ASP A 63 16.92 19.39 -5.96
C ASP A 63 15.75 18.44 -5.63
N ARG A 64 15.88 17.14 -5.92
CA ARG A 64 14.88 16.13 -5.50
C ARG A 64 14.72 16.09 -3.99
N VAL A 65 15.82 16.06 -3.24
CA VAL A 65 15.80 16.06 -1.76
C VAL A 65 15.12 17.32 -1.23
N ARG A 66 15.42 18.49 -1.82
CA ARG A 66 14.77 19.75 -1.45
C ARG A 66 13.26 19.68 -1.70
N GLU A 67 12.86 19.25 -2.89
CA GLU A 67 11.45 19.15 -3.27
C GLU A 67 10.69 18.13 -2.42
N LEU A 68 11.30 16.97 -2.11
CA LEU A 68 10.74 15.97 -1.20
C LEU A 68 10.52 16.53 0.22
N ARG A 69 11.44 17.35 0.74
CA ARG A 69 11.27 18.02 2.04
C ARG A 69 10.09 18.99 2.01
N ASP A 70 9.96 19.76 0.94
CA ASP A 70 8.88 20.74 0.80
C ASP A 70 7.52 20.07 0.63
N LEU A 71 7.45 19.01 -0.18
CA LEU A 71 6.28 18.14 -0.28
C LEU A 71 5.91 17.54 1.06
N ASN A 72 6.86 16.92 1.76
CA ASN A 72 6.60 16.32 3.07
C ASN A 72 6.10 17.35 4.09
N LYS A 73 6.61 18.60 4.07
CA LYS A 73 6.08 19.69 4.91
C LYS A 73 4.66 20.08 4.53
N ARG A 74 4.34 20.15 3.23
CA ARG A 74 3.02 20.57 2.74
C ARG A 74 1.93 19.54 3.04
N ILE A 75 2.20 18.25 2.81
CA ILE A 75 1.18 17.19 2.90
C ILE A 75 1.32 16.29 4.13
N ASP A 76 2.30 16.55 5.02
CA ASP A 76 2.61 15.68 6.17
C ASP A 76 2.77 14.21 5.77
N ALA A 77 3.50 13.94 4.67
CA ALA A 77 3.57 12.61 4.08
C ALA A 77 4.05 11.54 5.07
N ILE A 78 5.13 11.81 5.81
CA ILE A 78 5.65 10.91 6.86
C ILE A 78 4.60 10.69 7.97
N GLY A 79 3.88 11.72 8.38
CA GLY A 79 2.83 11.62 9.39
C GLY A 79 1.65 10.78 8.92
N ILE A 80 1.20 10.97 7.66
CA ILE A 80 0.16 10.15 7.03
C ILE A 80 0.60 8.68 6.97
N LEU A 81 1.81 8.39 6.49
CA LEU A 81 2.32 7.02 6.41
C LEU A 81 2.39 6.34 7.79
N LYS A 82 2.74 7.08 8.84
CA LYS A 82 2.66 6.57 10.22
C LYS A 82 1.22 6.31 10.66
N ARG A 83 0.30 7.24 10.39
CA ARG A 83 -1.14 7.04 10.70
C ARG A 83 -1.71 5.83 9.98
N ILE A 84 -1.34 5.58 8.73
CA ILE A 84 -1.74 4.37 8.00
C ILE A 84 -1.30 3.12 8.76
N LYS A 85 -0.02 3.05 9.16
CA LYS A 85 0.50 1.94 9.95
C LYS A 85 -0.24 1.78 11.29
N ASP A 86 -0.46 2.87 12.01
CA ASP A 86 -1.00 2.84 13.38
C ASP A 86 -2.54 2.62 13.40
N THR A 87 -3.24 3.04 12.35
CA THR A 87 -4.70 2.97 12.26
C THR A 87 -5.19 1.71 11.57
N THR A 88 -4.34 1.05 10.76
CA THR A 88 -4.72 -0.20 10.11
C THR A 88 -4.95 -1.28 11.16
N ARG A 89 -6.22 -1.50 11.49
CA ARG A 89 -6.67 -2.50 12.46
C ARG A 89 -7.16 -3.71 11.69
N CYS A 90 -6.56 -4.87 11.95
CA CYS A 90 -7.03 -6.13 11.41
C CYS A 90 -8.14 -6.67 12.31
N GLN A 91 -9.35 -6.80 11.76
CA GLN A 91 -10.47 -7.48 12.39
C GLN A 91 -10.72 -8.81 11.66
N GLU A 92 -10.79 -9.89 12.43
CA GLU A 92 -10.96 -11.22 11.88
C GLU A 92 -12.31 -11.78 12.28
N ASN A 93 -13.09 -12.19 11.29
CA ASN A 93 -14.35 -12.86 11.52
C ASN A 93 -14.08 -14.35 11.70
N PHE A 94 -13.78 -14.75 12.94
CA PHE A 94 -13.58 -16.15 13.30
C PHE A 94 -14.90 -16.92 13.35
N ILE A 95 -15.35 -17.43 12.21
CA ILE A 95 -16.29 -18.55 12.19
C ILE A 95 -15.45 -19.84 12.20
N LYS A 96 -15.10 -20.34 13.40
CA LYS A 96 -14.39 -21.62 13.67
C LYS A 96 -13.40 -22.04 12.57
N GLN A 97 -12.11 -21.73 12.77
CA GLN A 97 -11.01 -22.19 11.89
C GLN A 97 -11.20 -23.67 11.51
N ALA A 98 -11.49 -23.90 10.23
CA ALA A 98 -11.39 -25.22 9.64
C ALA A 98 -9.99 -25.33 9.02
N GLU A 99 -9.31 -26.44 9.30
CA GLU A 99 -7.92 -26.73 8.89
C GLU A 99 -7.69 -26.68 7.35
N GLU A 100 -8.74 -26.57 6.55
CA GLU A 100 -8.71 -26.60 5.07
C GLU A 100 -9.08 -25.26 4.40
N THR A 101 -8.99 -24.13 5.11
CA THR A 101 -9.36 -22.82 4.53
C THR A 101 -8.19 -22.18 3.79
N ARG A 102 -8.31 -22.10 2.45
CA ARG A 102 -7.29 -21.53 1.55
C ARG A 102 -7.68 -20.19 0.93
N TYR A 103 -8.95 -19.81 1.01
CA TYR A 103 -9.45 -18.60 0.37
C TYR A 103 -9.77 -17.55 1.43
N TYR A 104 -9.27 -16.33 1.24
CA TYR A 104 -9.45 -15.21 2.15
C TYR A 104 -10.00 -14.02 1.40
N LEU A 105 -11.02 -13.38 1.96
CA LEU A 105 -11.60 -12.15 1.43
C LEU A 105 -11.16 -11.00 2.34
N LEU A 106 -10.34 -10.13 1.79
CA LEU A 106 -9.84 -8.92 2.44
C LEU A 106 -10.77 -7.77 2.08
N GLN A 107 -11.32 -7.09 3.08
CA GLN A 107 -12.17 -5.92 2.92
C GLN A 107 -11.56 -4.75 3.68
N TYR A 108 -11.21 -3.68 2.97
CA TYR A 108 -10.71 -2.45 3.57
C TYR A 108 -11.83 -1.42 3.64
N GLY A 109 -12.30 -1.11 4.84
CA GLY A 109 -13.37 -0.14 5.08
C GLY A 109 -12.89 1.28 5.32
N LYS A 110 -13.82 2.25 5.30
CA LYS A 110 -13.54 3.69 5.54
C LYS A 110 -12.91 3.99 6.91
N ASP A 111 -13.13 3.12 7.90
CA ASP A 111 -12.57 3.27 9.24
C ASP A 111 -11.11 2.79 9.34
N ASN A 112 -10.46 2.49 8.20
CA ASN A 112 -9.14 1.84 8.10
C ASN A 112 -9.10 0.46 8.79
N ILE A 113 -10.26 -0.19 8.85
CA ILE A 113 -10.41 -1.55 9.37
C ILE A 113 -10.29 -2.52 8.21
N LEU A 114 -9.26 -3.37 8.28
CA LEU A 114 -9.13 -4.53 7.42
C LEU A 114 -9.95 -5.66 8.02
N THR A 115 -11.06 -6.03 7.38
CA THR A 115 -11.84 -7.21 7.73
C THR A 115 -11.37 -8.40 6.90
N ILE A 116 -11.08 -9.52 7.57
CA ILE A 116 -10.68 -10.78 6.92
C ILE A 116 -11.76 -11.82 7.14
N ASP A 117 -12.40 -12.24 6.05
CA ASP A 117 -13.26 -13.44 6.01
C ASP A 117 -12.49 -14.60 5.36
N HIS A 118 -12.84 -15.84 5.71
CA HIS A 118 -12.21 -17.04 5.15
C HIS A 118 -13.25 -18.02 4.59
N PHE A 119 -12.86 -18.74 3.56
CA PHE A 119 -13.72 -19.65 2.82
C PHE A 119 -12.99 -20.96 2.49
N ARG A 120 -13.73 -22.07 2.53
CA ARG A 120 -13.25 -23.39 2.09
C ARG A 120 -13.20 -23.55 0.58
N SER A 121 -13.98 -22.76 -0.16
CA SER A 121 -14.10 -22.84 -1.61
C SER A 121 -14.07 -21.44 -2.22
N ILE A 122 -13.43 -21.32 -3.38
CA ILE A 122 -13.44 -20.10 -4.19
C ILE A 122 -14.86 -19.65 -4.53
N ILE A 123 -15.80 -20.59 -4.71
CA ILE A 123 -17.18 -20.30 -5.11
C ILE A 123 -17.91 -19.50 -4.02
N SER A 124 -17.75 -19.91 -2.75
CA SER A 124 -18.40 -19.21 -1.63
C SER A 124 -17.77 -17.83 -1.39
N GLY A 125 -16.44 -17.73 -1.53
CA GLY A 125 -15.73 -16.44 -1.47
C GLY A 125 -16.14 -15.49 -2.59
N ALA A 126 -16.22 -15.98 -3.83
CA ALA A 126 -16.59 -15.18 -5.01
C ALA A 126 -18.04 -14.68 -4.92
N ARG A 127 -18.95 -15.50 -4.40
CA ARG A 127 -20.33 -15.07 -4.12
C ARG A 127 -20.35 -13.93 -3.12
N LYS A 128 -19.55 -14.01 -2.05
CA LYS A 128 -19.46 -12.94 -1.06
C LYS A 128 -18.85 -11.66 -1.61
N LEU A 129 -17.78 -11.78 -2.40
CA LEU A 129 -17.17 -10.64 -3.09
C LEU A 129 -18.19 -9.92 -3.97
N LYS A 130 -18.95 -10.66 -4.78
CA LYS A 130 -20.00 -10.10 -5.63
C LYS A 130 -21.07 -9.35 -4.84
N GLU A 131 -21.50 -9.87 -3.68
CA GLU A 131 -22.45 -9.16 -2.80
C GLU A 131 -21.88 -7.82 -2.30
N ILE A 132 -20.57 -7.76 -2.04
CA ILE A 132 -19.91 -6.55 -1.57
C ILE A 132 -19.77 -5.55 -2.72
N GLU A 133 -19.32 -5.99 -3.90
CA GLU A 133 -19.22 -5.17 -5.10
C GLU A 133 -20.56 -4.53 -5.48
N GLN A 134 -21.65 -5.30 -5.43
CA GLN A 134 -23.00 -4.76 -5.66
C GLN A 134 -23.39 -3.71 -4.60
N LYS A 135 -23.02 -3.91 -3.33
CA LYS A 135 -23.28 -2.91 -2.28
C LYS A 135 -22.45 -1.64 -2.47
N ILE A 136 -21.22 -1.77 -2.95
CA ILE A 136 -20.34 -0.64 -3.29
C ILE A 136 -20.99 0.20 -4.39
N GLU A 137 -21.43 -0.45 -5.48
CA GLU A 137 -22.06 0.21 -6.62
C GLU A 137 -23.38 0.90 -6.24
N LEU A 138 -24.21 0.23 -5.43
CA LEU A 138 -25.52 0.76 -5.03
C LEU A 138 -25.48 1.84 -3.95
N ARG A 139 -24.49 1.81 -3.04
CA ARG A 139 -24.42 2.70 -1.87
C ARG A 139 -23.28 3.72 -1.92
N GLY A 140 -22.46 3.71 -2.97
CA GLY A 140 -21.27 4.57 -3.06
C GLY A 140 -20.26 4.29 -1.93
N SER A 141 -20.18 3.05 -1.46
CA SER A 141 -19.28 2.67 -0.37
C SER A 141 -17.86 2.56 -0.90
N GLU A 142 -16.89 3.32 -0.38
CA GLU A 142 -15.46 3.25 -0.77
C GLU A 142 -14.74 2.01 -0.20
N VAL A 143 -15.47 0.94 0.09
CA VAL A 143 -14.88 -0.32 0.56
C VAL A 143 -14.13 -0.94 -0.62
N LYS A 144 -12.87 -1.32 -0.41
CA LYS A 144 -12.14 -2.14 -1.40
C LYS A 144 -12.12 -3.58 -0.92
N ALA A 145 -12.45 -4.52 -1.81
CA ALA A 145 -12.52 -5.94 -1.49
C ALA A 145 -11.73 -6.77 -2.50
N VAL A 146 -11.00 -7.77 -2.01
CA VAL A 146 -10.28 -8.74 -2.86
C VAL A 146 -10.34 -10.14 -2.28
N LEU A 147 -10.57 -11.12 -3.15
CA LEU A 147 -10.52 -12.54 -2.80
C LEU A 147 -9.17 -13.12 -3.24
N VAL A 148 -8.47 -13.78 -2.31
CA VAL A 148 -7.13 -14.30 -2.52
C VAL A 148 -7.03 -15.76 -2.07
N GLU A 149 -6.13 -16.52 -2.68
CA GLU A 149 -5.80 -17.88 -2.26
C GLU A 149 -4.41 -17.91 -1.60
N VAL A 150 -4.34 -18.41 -0.37
CA VAL A 150 -3.11 -18.49 0.43
C VAL A 150 -3.11 -19.79 1.24
N ASP A 151 -1.98 -20.51 1.25
CA ASP A 151 -1.85 -21.79 1.97
C ASP A 151 -2.10 -21.66 3.48
N LYS A 152 -1.67 -20.53 4.06
CA LYS A 152 -1.65 -20.26 5.49
C LYS A 152 -1.96 -18.81 5.74
N LYS A 153 -2.81 -18.54 6.71
CA LYS A 153 -3.21 -17.19 7.10
C LYS A 153 -2.01 -16.31 7.45
N GLU A 154 -0.99 -16.86 8.11
CA GLU A 154 0.19 -16.11 8.54
C GLU A 154 0.94 -15.48 7.36
N LYS A 155 0.79 -16.04 6.15
CA LYS A 155 1.38 -15.50 4.92
C LYS A 155 0.58 -14.36 4.28
N LEU A 156 -0.65 -14.07 4.74
CA LEU A 156 -1.49 -13.01 4.13
C LEU A 156 -0.82 -11.64 4.22
N ALA A 157 -0.26 -11.30 5.38
CA ALA A 157 0.41 -10.02 5.58
C ALA A 157 1.68 -9.89 4.72
N GLU A 158 2.37 -11.01 4.47
CA GLU A 158 3.55 -11.07 3.60
C GLU A 158 3.19 -10.96 2.11
N MET A 159 2.11 -11.63 1.69
CA MET A 159 1.70 -11.70 0.28
C MET A 159 0.87 -10.49 -0.16
N TYR A 160 0.14 -9.85 0.76
CA TYR A 160 -0.74 -8.70 0.52
C TYR A 160 -0.48 -7.52 1.48
N PRO A 161 0.76 -7.05 1.63
CA PRO A 161 1.16 -6.07 2.64
C PRO A 161 0.49 -4.68 2.49
N ASN A 162 0.01 -4.36 1.29
CA ASN A 162 -0.75 -3.16 0.98
C ASN A 162 -2.05 -3.04 1.81
N TYR A 163 -2.72 -4.17 2.09
CA TYR A 163 -3.92 -4.19 2.94
C TYR A 163 -3.59 -4.07 4.43
N PHE A 164 -2.37 -4.45 4.83
CA PHE A 164 -1.90 -4.41 6.22
C PHE A 164 -1.15 -3.11 6.57
N GLY A 165 -1.08 -2.16 5.63
CA GLY A 165 -0.46 -0.86 5.86
C GLY A 165 1.05 -0.95 6.09
N ASP A 166 1.75 -1.95 5.52
CA ASP A 166 3.21 -2.06 5.62
C ASP A 166 3.92 -1.02 4.74
N VAL A 167 3.84 0.23 5.17
CA VAL A 167 4.49 1.37 4.54
C VAL A 167 5.79 1.74 5.26
N TYR A 168 6.27 0.89 6.17
CA TYR A 168 7.37 1.22 7.09
C TYR A 168 8.68 1.49 6.34
N LEU A 169 9.06 0.61 5.41
CA LEU A 169 10.29 0.76 4.64
C LEU A 169 10.27 2.04 3.78
N PHE A 170 9.13 2.37 3.18
CA PHE A 170 8.94 3.60 2.41
C PHE A 170 9.07 4.84 3.30
N ALA A 171 8.32 4.87 4.40
CA ALA A 171 8.31 5.99 5.34
C ALA A 171 9.69 6.25 5.96
N ARG A 172 10.42 5.17 6.28
CA ARG A 172 11.80 5.24 6.76
C ARG A 172 12.71 5.89 5.73
N ASN A 173 12.67 5.42 4.48
CA ASN A 173 13.50 5.96 3.41
C ASN A 173 13.15 7.43 3.12
N LEU A 174 11.87 7.79 3.04
CA LEU A 174 11.43 9.17 2.88
C LEU A 174 11.99 10.06 4.02
N LYS A 175 11.92 9.59 5.28
CA LYS A 175 12.51 10.30 6.42
C LYS A 175 14.04 10.42 6.32
N SER A 176 14.73 9.35 5.89
CA SER A 176 16.18 9.33 5.69
C SER A 176 16.60 10.39 4.66
N ILE A 177 15.97 10.37 3.48
CA ILE A 177 16.20 11.32 2.38
C ILE A 177 15.92 12.75 2.84
N CYS A 178 14.78 12.98 3.50
CA CYS A 178 14.46 14.30 4.06
C CYS A 178 15.47 14.77 5.11
N SER A 179 16.18 13.86 5.80
CA SER A 179 17.28 14.20 6.72
C SER A 179 18.65 14.39 6.05
N GLY A 180 18.75 14.23 4.72
CA GLY A 180 19.99 14.36 3.96
C GLY A 180 20.83 13.08 3.90
N LYS A 181 20.23 11.92 4.21
CA LYS A 181 20.87 10.61 4.10
C LYS A 181 20.33 9.88 2.86
N ALA A 182 21.15 9.06 2.22
CA ALA A 182 20.70 8.22 1.12
C ALA A 182 19.63 7.20 1.57
N ALA A 183 18.84 6.71 0.62
CA ALA A 183 17.95 5.58 0.84
C ALA A 183 18.75 4.28 1.04
N THR A 184 18.21 3.37 1.83
CA THR A 184 18.82 2.05 2.11
C THR A 184 17.80 0.92 1.99
N GLU A 185 18.21 -0.17 1.35
CA GLU A 185 17.40 -1.39 1.23
C GLU A 185 17.35 -2.19 2.54
N TYR A 186 18.39 -2.09 3.37
CA TYR A 186 18.57 -2.88 4.59
C TYR A 186 18.61 -1.97 5.83
N SER A 187 18.18 -2.52 6.96
CA SER A 187 18.40 -1.95 8.30
C SER A 187 19.77 -2.35 8.81
#